data_AF-A0A7V3FSQ4-F1
#
_entry.id   AF-A0A7V3FSQ4-F1
#
_cell.length_a   1.000
_cell.length_b   1.000
_cell.length_c   1.000
_cell.angle_alpha   90.00
_cell.angle_beta   90.00
_cell.angle_gamma   90.00
#
_symmetry.space_group_name_H-M   'P 1'
#
loop_
_entity.id
_entity.type
_entity.pdbx_description
1 polymer ?
#
loop_
_entity_poly.entity_id
_entity_poly.type
_entity_poly.pdbx_seq_one_letter_code
_entity_poly.pdbx_strand_id
1 'polypeptide(L)'
;MVARKPSAETRADSLPARLFTSWRRLLDRMVLKTRDGIVHVRGVAAGPQDRGFEGAPAVAIGVTCLLGGAGLGVVLAPPGPPSTAEGLAALTSILWAFARLAILRLMLPRSPQADSAIRTAWALGLIPWLGGFTPTLRLLAWAISGVVTWAVAIRRGVDRPAMNRAVAFAWGAQAVVVAIGYLLRNLAVLLLGGA
;
A
#
# COMPACT_ATOMS: atom_id res chain seq x y z
N MET A 1 -16.00 22.71 -55.38
CA MET A 1 -16.09 21.67 -54.32
C MET A 1 -14.91 21.84 -53.38
N VAL A 2 -15.13 22.38 -52.19
CA VAL A 2 -14.06 22.62 -51.19
C VAL A 2 -14.00 21.40 -50.27
N ALA A 3 -12.89 20.67 -50.31
CA ALA A 3 -12.66 19.51 -49.46
C ALA A 3 -12.55 19.95 -47.99
N ARG A 4 -13.57 19.59 -47.19
CA ARG A 4 -13.57 19.80 -45.74
C ARG A 4 -12.44 18.96 -45.12
N LYS A 5 -11.39 19.63 -44.64
CA LYS A 5 -10.31 19.03 -43.87
C LYS A 5 -10.94 18.47 -42.57
N PRO A 6 -10.86 17.16 -42.30
CA PRO A 6 -11.42 16.60 -41.07
C PRO A 6 -10.69 17.23 -39.88
N SER A 7 -11.44 17.88 -39.00
CA SER A 7 -10.94 18.41 -37.73
C SER A 7 -10.42 17.23 -36.90
N ALA A 8 -9.13 17.30 -36.54
CA ALA A 8 -8.46 16.35 -35.66
C ALA A 8 -8.91 16.58 -34.21
N GLU A 9 -10.21 16.55 -33.99
CA GLU A 9 -10.85 16.76 -32.70
C GLU A 9 -11.41 15.41 -32.24
N THR A 10 -11.15 15.08 -30.97
CA THR A 10 -11.61 13.88 -30.24
C THR A 10 -10.98 12.52 -30.58
N ARG A 11 -9.67 12.37 -30.32
CA ARG A 11 -9.11 11.08 -29.82
C ARG A 11 -8.19 11.30 -28.63
N ALA A 12 -8.73 11.96 -27.61
CA ALA A 12 -8.15 11.97 -26.27
C ALA A 12 -8.38 10.63 -25.54
N ASP A 13 -8.06 9.50 -26.20
CA ASP A 13 -7.73 8.25 -25.49
C ASP A 13 -6.28 8.38 -25.02
N SER A 14 -6.05 9.40 -24.20
CA SER A 14 -4.75 9.65 -23.62
C SER A 14 -4.34 8.39 -22.84
N LEU A 15 -3.10 7.97 -23.03
CA LEU A 15 -2.48 6.85 -22.33
C LEU A 15 -2.79 6.84 -20.81
N PRO A 16 -2.88 8.01 -20.12
CA PRO A 16 -3.37 8.12 -18.75
C PRO A 16 -4.80 7.59 -18.50
N ALA A 17 -5.76 7.87 -19.38
CA ALA A 17 -7.14 7.40 -19.22
C ALA A 17 -7.25 5.86 -19.34
N ARG A 18 -6.43 5.24 -20.21
CA ARG A 18 -6.34 3.78 -20.34
C ARG A 18 -5.66 3.13 -19.13
N LEU A 19 -4.63 3.78 -18.59
CA LEU A 19 -3.97 3.35 -17.35
C LEU A 19 -4.94 3.43 -16.17
N PHE A 20 -5.67 4.54 -16.04
CA PHE A 20 -6.66 4.74 -14.98
C PHE A 20 -7.79 3.71 -15.04
N THR A 21 -8.37 3.46 -16.22
CA THR A 21 -9.42 2.45 -16.39
C THR A 21 -8.92 1.02 -16.17
N SER A 22 -7.70 0.68 -16.60
CA SER A 22 -7.09 -0.62 -16.34
C SER A 22 -6.80 -0.82 -14.84
N TRP A 23 -6.31 0.22 -14.18
CA TRP A 23 -6.10 0.24 -12.73
C TRP A 23 -7.41 0.07 -11.97
N ARG A 24 -8.47 0.80 -12.36
CA ARG A 24 -9.80 0.65 -11.75
C ARG A 24 -10.33 -0.79 -11.89
N ARG A 25 -10.22 -1.40 -13.07
CA ARG A 25 -10.62 -2.80 -13.28
C ARG A 25 -9.80 -3.78 -12.43
N LEU A 26 -8.50 -3.52 -12.26
CA LEU A 26 -7.65 -4.32 -11.38
C LEU A 26 -8.12 -4.23 -9.93
N LEU A 27 -8.41 -3.02 -9.45
CA LEU A 27 -8.98 -2.80 -8.12
C LEU A 27 -10.33 -3.50 -7.96
N ASP A 28 -11.23 -3.40 -8.93
CA ASP A 28 -12.54 -4.07 -8.88
C ASP A 28 -12.37 -5.60 -8.79
N ARG A 29 -11.45 -6.19 -9.56
CA ARG A 29 -11.12 -7.63 -9.48
C ARG A 29 -10.50 -8.02 -8.15
N MET A 30 -9.60 -7.19 -7.60
CA MET A 30 -9.02 -7.42 -6.28
C MET A 30 -10.09 -7.34 -5.19
N VAL A 31 -11.01 -6.37 -5.26
CA VAL A 31 -12.13 -6.23 -4.34
C VAL A 31 -13.06 -7.45 -4.40
N LEU A 32 -13.36 -7.95 -5.61
CA LEU A 32 -14.16 -9.15 -5.83
C LEU A 32 -13.45 -10.41 -5.31
N LYS A 33 -12.18 -10.65 -5.66
CA LYS A 33 -11.41 -11.79 -5.12
C LYS A 33 -11.23 -11.73 -3.60
N THR A 34 -11.08 -10.53 -3.05
CA THR A 34 -11.02 -10.33 -1.59
C THR A 34 -12.38 -10.61 -0.95
N ARG A 35 -13.49 -10.28 -1.63
CA ARG A 35 -14.84 -10.64 -1.17
C ARG A 35 -15.02 -12.16 -1.16
N ASP A 36 -14.57 -12.87 -2.19
CA ASP A 36 -14.67 -14.33 -2.30
C ASP A 36 -13.78 -15.04 -1.27
N GLY A 37 -12.53 -14.57 -1.11
CA GLY A 37 -11.63 -15.06 -0.05
C GLY A 37 -12.18 -14.82 1.36
N ILE A 38 -12.95 -13.74 1.57
CA ILE A 38 -13.62 -13.48 2.85
C ILE A 38 -14.82 -14.36 3.08
N VAL A 39 -15.56 -14.75 2.04
CA VAL A 39 -16.62 -15.76 2.17
C VAL A 39 -16.01 -17.10 2.57
N HIS A 40 -14.85 -17.45 2.00
CA HIS A 40 -14.10 -18.65 2.37
C HIS A 40 -13.61 -18.61 3.82
N VAL A 41 -13.03 -17.48 4.26
CA VAL A 41 -12.58 -17.29 5.66
C VAL A 41 -13.76 -17.23 6.64
N ARG A 42 -14.92 -16.68 6.24
CA ARG A 42 -16.14 -16.72 7.06
C ARG A 42 -16.72 -18.13 7.21
N GLY A 43 -16.58 -18.98 6.20
CA GLY A 43 -16.93 -20.40 6.28
C GLY A 43 -16.04 -21.16 7.27
N VAL A 44 -14.77 -20.79 7.36
CA VAL A 44 -13.82 -21.38 8.33
C VAL A 44 -14.01 -20.82 9.75
N ALA A 45 -14.37 -19.53 9.88
CA ALA A 45 -14.53 -18.84 11.16
C ALA A 45 -15.90 -19.04 11.85
N ALA A 46 -16.86 -19.70 11.20
CA ALA A 46 -18.16 -20.04 11.79
C ALA A 46 -18.13 -21.33 12.64
N GLY A 47 -16.96 -21.96 12.80
CA GLY A 47 -16.73 -22.98 13.82
C GLY A 47 -16.79 -22.38 15.23
N PRO A 48 -17.14 -23.18 16.26
CA PRO A 48 -17.43 -22.70 17.61
C PRO A 48 -16.31 -21.80 18.13
N GLN A 49 -16.75 -20.61 18.52
CA GLN A 49 -15.98 -19.40 18.76
C GLN A 49 -15.36 -19.45 20.15
N ASP A 50 -14.37 -20.32 20.33
CA ASP A 50 -13.64 -20.42 21.59
C ASP A 50 -12.16 -20.67 21.28
N ARG A 51 -11.36 -19.58 21.23
CA ARG A 51 -9.90 -19.55 21.41
C ARG A 51 -9.36 -18.13 21.22
N GLY A 52 -8.86 -17.55 22.31
CA GLY A 52 -8.18 -16.26 22.36
C GLY A 52 -6.80 -16.24 21.71
N PHE A 53 -6.66 -16.71 20.47
CA PHE A 53 -5.36 -16.83 19.82
C PHE A 53 -5.44 -16.75 18.31
N GLU A 54 -5.57 -15.56 17.70
CA GLU A 54 -5.49 -15.49 16.22
C GLU A 54 -5.00 -14.15 15.63
N GLY A 55 -4.26 -13.35 16.40
CA GLY A 55 -3.56 -12.17 15.87
C GLY A 55 -2.10 -12.46 15.45
N ALA A 56 -1.47 -13.45 16.08
CA ALA A 56 -0.06 -13.80 15.87
C ALA A 56 0.29 -14.29 14.44
N PRO A 57 -0.48 -15.20 13.81
CA PRO A 57 -0.12 -15.70 12.48
C PRO A 57 -0.26 -14.62 11.40
N ALA A 58 -1.26 -13.75 11.50
CA ALA A 58 -1.45 -12.66 10.55
C ALA A 58 -0.26 -11.69 10.58
N VAL A 59 0.18 -11.26 11.77
CA VAL A 59 1.35 -10.36 11.91
C VAL A 59 2.61 -10.99 11.33
N ALA A 60 2.86 -12.28 11.61
CA ALA A 60 4.00 -13.00 11.06
C ALA A 60 3.97 -13.02 9.53
N ILE A 61 2.80 -13.31 8.92
CA ILE A 61 2.63 -13.28 7.46
C ILE A 61 2.91 -11.87 6.92
N GLY A 62 2.35 -10.83 7.54
CA GLY A 62 2.56 -9.44 7.11
C GLY A 62 4.03 -9.02 7.15
N VAL A 63 4.74 -9.34 8.25
CA VAL A 63 6.18 -9.08 8.41
C VAL A 63 6.98 -9.86 7.37
N THR A 64 6.67 -11.14 7.15
CA THR A 64 7.34 -11.96 6.12
C THR A 64 7.10 -11.40 4.72
N CYS A 65 5.89 -10.92 4.40
CA CYS A 65 5.61 -10.28 3.11
C CYS A 65 6.41 -8.98 2.93
N LEU A 66 6.52 -8.18 3.98
CA LEU A 66 7.28 -6.92 3.95
C LEU A 66 8.78 -7.18 3.78
N LEU A 67 9.35 -8.07 4.59
CA LEU A 67 10.77 -8.43 4.52
C LEU A 67 11.10 -9.15 3.21
N GLY A 68 10.22 -10.06 2.76
CA GLY A 68 10.35 -10.77 1.49
C GLY A 68 10.30 -9.83 0.29
N GLY A 69 9.35 -8.89 0.25
CA GLY A 69 9.25 -7.89 -0.82
C GLY A 69 10.43 -6.91 -0.82
N ALA A 70 10.89 -6.49 0.36
CA ALA A 70 12.08 -5.66 0.51
C ALA A 70 13.35 -6.39 0.03
N GLY A 71 13.52 -7.66 0.41
CA GLY A 71 14.63 -8.51 -0.01
C GLY A 71 14.62 -8.82 -1.50
N LEU A 72 13.47 -9.17 -2.07
CA LEU A 72 13.30 -9.37 -3.51
C LEU A 72 13.68 -8.14 -4.32
N GLY A 73 13.35 -6.94 -3.82
CA GLY A 73 13.74 -5.69 -4.46
C GLY A 73 15.26 -5.46 -4.49
N VAL A 74 16.01 -5.99 -3.51
CA VAL A 74 17.48 -5.95 -3.49
C VAL A 74 18.09 -7.00 -4.40
N VAL A 75 17.49 -8.21 -4.46
CA VAL A 75 17.99 -9.32 -5.28
C VAL A 75 17.74 -9.10 -6.78
N LEU A 76 16.60 -8.50 -7.14
CA LEU A 76 16.21 -8.26 -8.53
C LEU A 76 16.75 -6.94 -9.08
N ALA A 77 17.52 -6.19 -8.29
CA ALA A 77 18.21 -5.00 -8.78
C ALA A 77 19.20 -5.38 -9.90
N PRO A 78 19.43 -4.51 -10.90
CA PRO A 78 20.42 -4.76 -11.94
C PRO A 78 21.79 -5.11 -11.33
N PRO A 79 22.56 -6.05 -11.93
CA PRO A 79 23.84 -6.47 -11.38
C PRO A 79 24.81 -5.28 -11.25
N GLY A 80 25.18 -4.99 -10.01
CA GLY A 80 26.07 -3.91 -9.58
C GLY A 80 26.23 -3.98 -8.06
N PRO A 81 27.21 -3.29 -7.45
CA PRO A 81 27.27 -3.21 -6.00
C PRO A 81 25.92 -2.66 -5.49
N PRO A 82 25.27 -3.30 -4.50
CA PRO A 82 23.99 -2.82 -3.99
C PRO A 82 24.19 -1.37 -3.59
N SER A 83 23.57 -0.48 -4.36
CA SER A 83 23.78 0.94 -4.13
C SER A 83 23.23 1.25 -2.74
N THR A 84 23.93 2.08 -1.97
CA THR A 84 23.48 2.50 -0.63
C THR A 84 22.03 3.01 -0.67
N ALA A 85 21.58 3.52 -1.82
CA ALA A 85 20.21 3.95 -2.10
C ALA A 85 19.15 2.83 -2.04
N GLU A 86 19.45 1.61 -2.54
CA GLU A 86 18.49 0.50 -2.53
C GLU A 86 18.26 -0.04 -1.12
N GLY A 87 19.34 -0.20 -0.34
CA GLY A 87 19.26 -0.56 1.06
C GLY A 87 18.50 0.47 1.89
N LEU A 88 18.76 1.77 1.67
CA LEU A 88 18.02 2.85 2.31
C LEU A 88 16.53 2.86 1.92
N ALA A 89 16.20 2.58 0.66
CA ALA A 89 14.81 2.53 0.21
C ALA A 89 14.03 1.36 0.85
N ALA A 90 14.67 0.19 0.98
CA ALA A 90 14.11 -0.96 1.69
C ALA A 90 13.89 -0.63 3.18
N LEU A 91 14.91 -0.08 3.86
CA LEU A 91 14.81 0.32 5.27
C LEU A 91 13.69 1.35 5.48
N THR A 92 13.62 2.36 4.63
CA THR A 92 12.58 3.41 4.70
C THR A 92 11.18 2.81 4.53
N SER A 93 11.02 1.83 3.63
CA SER A 93 9.74 1.15 3.40
C SER A 93 9.31 0.34 4.64
N ILE A 94 10.26 -0.33 5.29
CA ILE A 94 10.01 -1.08 6.53
C ILE A 94 9.61 -0.12 7.66
N LEU A 95 10.41 0.93 7.87
CA LEU A 95 10.16 1.93 8.92
C LEU A 95 8.78 2.56 8.74
N TRP A 96 8.41 2.84 7.49
CA TRP A 96 7.12 3.41 7.16
C TRP A 96 5.95 2.44 7.41
N ALA A 97 6.10 1.16 7.07
CA ALA A 97 5.09 0.15 7.37
C ALA A 97 4.78 0.10 8.87
N PHE A 98 5.80 0.17 9.74
CA PHE A 98 5.62 0.24 11.19
C PHE A 98 5.05 1.57 11.67
N ALA A 99 5.52 2.71 11.11
CA ALA A 99 4.97 4.03 11.42
C ALA A 99 3.46 4.10 11.13
N ARG A 100 3.01 3.52 10.01
CA ARG A 100 1.59 3.43 9.68
C ARG A 100 0.80 2.60 10.70
N LEU A 101 1.34 1.47 11.16
CA LEU A 101 0.71 0.69 12.23
C LEU A 101 0.59 1.51 13.52
N ALA A 102 1.65 2.24 13.88
CA ALA A 102 1.64 3.11 15.06
C ALA A 102 0.59 4.23 14.93
N ILE A 103 0.50 4.89 13.78
CA ILE A 103 -0.54 5.90 13.50
C ILE A 103 -1.95 5.32 13.69
N LEU A 104 -2.23 4.17 13.08
CA LEU A 104 -3.54 3.52 13.20
C LEU A 104 -3.88 3.20 14.66
N ARG A 105 -2.89 2.73 15.44
CA ARG A 105 -3.07 2.43 16.87
C ARG A 105 -3.24 3.68 17.75
N LEU A 106 -2.61 4.79 17.39
CA LEU A 106 -2.72 6.05 18.13
C LEU A 106 -4.06 6.75 17.86
N MET A 107 -4.59 6.62 16.64
CA MET A 107 -5.81 7.32 16.22
C MET A 107 -7.11 6.56 16.49
N LEU A 108 -7.04 5.23 16.73
CA LEU A 108 -8.21 4.39 16.95
C LEU A 108 -8.38 4.01 18.42
N PRO A 109 -9.61 3.71 18.87
CA PRO A 109 -9.87 3.32 20.26
C PRO A 109 -9.05 2.12 20.70
N ARG A 110 -8.51 2.16 21.93
CA ARG A 110 -7.68 1.11 22.52
C ARG A 110 -8.52 -0.06 23.08
N SER A 111 -9.30 -0.72 22.23
CA SER A 111 -9.96 -1.98 22.59
C SER A 111 -9.15 -3.18 22.09
N PRO A 112 -9.13 -4.32 22.81
CA PRO A 112 -8.45 -5.53 22.34
C PRO A 112 -8.94 -6.01 20.98
N GLN A 113 -10.25 -5.86 20.72
CA GLN A 113 -10.87 -6.23 19.45
C GLN A 113 -10.42 -5.31 18.30
N ALA A 114 -10.37 -4.00 18.54
CA ALA A 114 -9.87 -3.04 17.55
C ALA A 114 -8.38 -3.26 17.26
N ASP A 115 -7.56 -3.54 18.27
CA ASP A 115 -6.14 -3.80 18.09
C ASP A 115 -5.89 -5.04 17.21
N SER A 116 -6.62 -6.15 17.48
CA SER A 116 -6.55 -7.36 16.64
C SER A 116 -6.98 -7.09 15.19
N ALA A 117 -8.07 -6.33 15.01
CA ALA A 117 -8.55 -5.92 13.69
C ALA A 117 -7.51 -5.09 12.92
N ILE A 118 -6.88 -4.11 13.59
CA ILE A 118 -5.85 -3.24 13.01
C ILE A 118 -4.62 -4.05 12.62
N ARG A 119 -4.12 -4.94 13.49
CA ARG A 119 -2.95 -5.79 13.18
C ARG A 119 -3.21 -6.68 11.96
N THR A 120 -4.38 -7.30 11.91
CA THR A 120 -4.79 -8.17 10.79
C THR A 120 -4.90 -7.37 9.49
N ALA A 121 -5.55 -6.21 9.55
CA ALA A 121 -5.71 -5.32 8.41
C ALA A 121 -4.38 -4.76 7.90
N TRP A 122 -3.47 -4.43 8.81
CA TRP A 122 -2.11 -4.00 8.49
C TRP A 122 -1.34 -5.13 7.80
N ALA A 123 -1.33 -6.33 8.38
CA ALA A 123 -0.64 -7.49 7.83
C ALA A 123 -1.11 -7.85 6.42
N LEU A 124 -2.43 -7.95 6.21
CA LEU A 124 -3.01 -8.20 4.89
C LEU A 124 -2.71 -7.07 3.90
N GLY A 125 -2.66 -5.83 4.40
CA GLY A 125 -2.23 -4.66 3.63
C GLY A 125 -0.77 -4.73 3.19
N LEU A 126 0.08 -5.58 3.78
CA LEU A 126 1.48 -5.72 3.36
C LEU A 126 1.65 -6.72 2.20
N ILE A 127 0.66 -7.57 1.92
CA ILE A 127 0.75 -8.54 0.81
C ILE A 127 1.08 -7.89 -0.55
N PRO A 128 0.47 -6.74 -0.94
CA PRO A 128 0.82 -6.07 -2.19
C PRO A 128 2.31 -5.69 -2.32
N TRP A 129 3.02 -5.51 -1.19
CA TRP A 129 4.45 -5.16 -1.22
C TRP A 129 5.34 -6.27 -1.77
N LEU A 130 4.90 -7.53 -1.79
CA LEU A 130 5.60 -8.62 -2.47
C LEU A 130 5.79 -8.36 -3.98
N GLY A 131 4.86 -7.64 -4.60
CA GLY A 131 4.92 -7.26 -6.01
C GLY A 131 5.60 -5.91 -6.27
N GLY A 132 6.05 -5.20 -5.23
CA GLY A 132 6.61 -3.84 -5.31
C GLY A 132 8.10 -3.81 -5.65
N PHE A 133 8.53 -4.55 -6.68
CA PHE A 133 9.97 -4.64 -7.02
C PHE A 133 10.47 -3.44 -7.84
N THR A 134 9.60 -2.71 -8.55
CA THR A 134 9.97 -1.45 -9.24
C THR A 134 9.41 -0.21 -8.52
N PRO A 135 10.01 0.99 -8.70
CA PRO A 135 9.50 2.22 -8.09
C PRO A 135 8.01 2.50 -8.39
N THR A 136 7.58 2.28 -9.64
CA THR A 136 6.19 2.45 -10.05
C THR A 136 5.26 1.43 -9.39
N LEU A 137 5.70 0.16 -9.31
CA LEU A 137 4.94 -0.88 -8.62
C LEU A 137 4.91 -0.66 -7.11
N ARG A 138 5.93 -0.04 -6.51
CA ARG A 138 5.90 0.35 -5.08
C ARG A 138 4.82 1.38 -4.79
N LEU A 139 4.67 2.40 -5.64
CA LEU A 139 3.58 3.38 -5.50
C LEU A 139 2.20 2.72 -5.59
N LEU A 140 2.04 1.77 -6.52
CA LEU A 140 0.79 1.01 -6.65
C LEU A 140 0.55 0.07 -5.46
N ALA A 141 1.56 -0.70 -5.06
CA ALA A 141 1.52 -1.58 -3.90
C ALA A 141 1.17 -0.81 -2.63
N TRP A 142 1.72 0.40 -2.50
CA TRP A 142 1.40 1.31 -1.43
C TRP A 142 -0.07 1.75 -1.45
N ALA A 143 -0.58 2.21 -2.59
CA ALA A 143 -1.97 2.64 -2.70
C ALA A 143 -2.94 1.48 -2.39
N ILE A 144 -2.66 0.29 -2.94
CA ILE A 144 -3.44 -0.93 -2.70
C ILE A 144 -3.36 -1.33 -1.22
N SER A 145 -2.18 -1.25 -0.60
CA SER A 145 -1.98 -1.49 0.83
C SER A 145 -2.87 -0.58 1.69
N GLY A 146 -2.98 0.70 1.32
CA GLY A 146 -3.91 1.66 1.90
C GLY A 146 -5.34 1.14 1.95
N VAL A 147 -5.84 0.81 0.75
CA VAL A 147 -7.22 0.38 0.51
C VAL A 147 -7.52 -0.96 1.18
N VAL A 148 -6.60 -1.92 1.12
CA VAL A 148 -6.77 -3.25 1.73
C VAL A 148 -6.87 -3.14 3.25
N THR A 149 -5.98 -2.41 3.91
CA THR A 149 -6.07 -2.20 5.36
C THR A 149 -7.36 -1.50 5.75
N TRP A 150 -7.77 -0.46 5.02
CA TRP A 150 -9.04 0.21 5.25
C TRP A 150 -10.24 -0.74 5.16
N ALA A 151 -10.32 -1.51 4.06
CA ALA A 151 -11.42 -2.42 3.80
C ALA A 151 -11.48 -3.56 4.84
N VAL A 152 -10.33 -4.12 5.23
CA VAL A 152 -10.28 -5.19 6.23
C VAL A 152 -10.65 -4.66 7.62
N ALA A 153 -10.16 -3.49 8.03
CA ALA A 153 -10.46 -2.92 9.34
C ALA A 153 -11.96 -2.65 9.52
N ILE A 154 -12.61 -2.03 8.53
CA ILE A 154 -14.06 -1.80 8.56
C ILE A 154 -14.83 -3.11 8.63
N ARG A 155 -14.43 -4.11 7.84
CA ARG A 155 -15.08 -5.44 7.85
C ARG A 155 -14.92 -6.19 9.18
N ARG A 156 -13.90 -5.83 9.98
CA ARG A 156 -13.65 -6.36 11.32
C ARG A 156 -14.30 -5.53 12.43
N GLY A 157 -15.15 -4.55 12.07
CA GLY A 157 -15.94 -3.78 13.03
C GLY A 157 -15.29 -2.49 13.52
N VAL A 158 -14.19 -2.03 12.90
CA VAL A 158 -13.64 -0.70 13.20
C VAL A 158 -14.58 0.38 12.66
N ASP A 159 -14.83 1.41 13.47
CA ASP A 159 -15.66 2.55 13.10
C ASP A 159 -15.17 3.21 11.79
N ARG A 160 -16.08 3.36 10.83
CA ARG A 160 -15.75 3.81 9.46
C ARG A 160 -15.27 5.28 9.44
N PRO A 161 -15.96 6.25 10.06
CA PRO A 161 -15.47 7.62 10.21
C PRO A 161 -14.08 7.72 10.86
N ALA A 162 -13.82 6.97 11.93
CA ALA A 162 -12.51 6.93 12.58
C ALA A 162 -11.43 6.35 11.66
N MET A 163 -11.72 5.22 10.98
CA MET A 163 -10.78 4.60 10.05
C MET A 163 -10.48 5.49 8.84
N ASN A 164 -11.48 6.19 8.30
CA ASN A 164 -11.28 7.15 7.21
C ASN A 164 -10.28 8.25 7.60
N ARG A 165 -10.46 8.85 8.79
CA ARG A 165 -9.55 9.88 9.31
C ARG A 165 -8.14 9.33 9.52
N ALA A 166 -8.02 8.14 10.09
CA ALA A 166 -6.73 7.52 10.36
C ALA A 166 -5.97 7.17 9.08
N VAL A 167 -6.66 6.63 8.06
CA VAL A 167 -6.06 6.31 6.76
C VAL A 167 -5.69 7.58 6.00
N ALA A 168 -6.57 8.59 5.96
CA ALA A 168 -6.28 9.87 5.32
C ALA A 168 -5.07 10.57 5.95
N PHE A 169 -4.99 10.57 7.29
CA PHE A 169 -3.84 11.11 8.02
C PHE A 169 -2.56 10.33 7.71
N ALA A 170 -2.60 8.99 7.74
CA ALA A 170 -1.44 8.17 7.41
C ALA A 170 -0.94 8.43 5.97
N TRP A 171 -1.85 8.57 5.00
CA TRP A 171 -1.52 8.91 3.62
C TRP A 171 -0.92 10.32 3.50
N GLY A 172 -1.52 11.31 4.17
CA GLY A 172 -1.03 12.68 4.20
C GLY A 172 0.36 12.80 4.81
N ALA A 173 0.58 12.17 5.96
CA ALA A 173 1.88 12.13 6.63
C ALA A 173 2.96 11.52 5.72
N GLN A 174 2.63 10.46 4.98
CA GLN A 174 3.56 9.87 4.03
C GLN A 174 3.91 10.80 2.87
N ALA A 175 2.90 11.44 2.29
CA ALA A 175 3.09 12.34 1.17
C ALA A 175 4.03 13.49 1.57
N VAL A 176 3.89 14.01 2.80
CA VAL A 176 4.79 15.02 3.37
C VAL A 176 6.23 14.47 3.51
N VAL A 177 6.41 13.28 4.10
CA VAL A 177 7.75 12.68 4.26
C VAL A 177 8.42 12.45 2.91
N VAL A 178 7.68 11.93 1.93
CA VAL A 178 8.19 11.73 0.57
C VAL A 178 8.56 13.06 -0.08
N ALA A 179 7.71 14.09 0.03
CA ALA A 179 7.98 15.42 -0.51
C ALA A 179 9.25 16.04 0.11
N ILE A 180 9.40 15.97 1.44
CA ILE A 180 10.60 16.43 2.14
C ILE A 180 11.84 15.67 1.66
N GLY A 181 11.75 14.35 1.50
CA GLY A 181 12.85 13.54 0.98
C GLY A 181 13.29 13.95 -0.42
N TYR A 182 12.34 14.24 -1.32
CA TYR A 182 12.65 14.76 -2.66
C TYR A 182 13.27 16.16 -2.61
N LEU A 183 12.75 17.06 -1.77
CA LEU A 183 13.30 18.41 -1.60
C LEU A 183 14.75 18.36 -1.09
N LEU A 184 15.02 17.57 -0.05
CA LEU A 184 16.36 17.40 0.50
C LEU A 184 17.33 16.77 -0.51
N ARG A 185 16.87 15.79 -1.28
CA ARG A 185 17.67 15.19 -2.36
C ARG A 185 18.04 16.24 -3.42
N ASN A 186 17.07 17.02 -3.89
CA ASN A 186 17.32 18.07 -4.89
C ASN A 186 18.25 19.16 -4.36
N LEU A 187 18.08 19.56 -3.09
CA LEU A 187 18.97 20.50 -2.41
C LEU A 187 20.40 19.96 -2.33
N ALA A 188 20.58 18.69 -1.96
CA ALA A 188 21.91 18.06 -1.92
C ALA A 188 22.57 18.03 -3.31
N VAL A 189 21.83 17.72 -4.37
CA VAL A 189 22.34 17.76 -5.75
C VAL A 189 22.74 19.18 -6.14
N LEU A 190 21.96 20.21 -5.77
CA LEU A 190 22.31 21.60 -6.03
C LEU A 190 23.57 22.05 -5.27
N LEU A 191 23.72 21.63 -4.02
CA LEU A 191 24.87 22.01 -3.17
C LEU A 191 26.15 21.25 -3.54
N LEU A 192 26.06 20.00 -4.00
CA LEU A 192 27.21 19.14 -4.28
C LEU A 192 27.57 19.07 -5.77
N GLY A 193 26.59 19.24 -6.67
CA GLY A 193 26.79 19.21 -8.13
C GLY A 193 27.03 20.57 -8.77
N GLY A 194 27.05 21.65 -7.97
CA GLY A 194 27.46 22.98 -8.39
C GLY A 194 28.96 23.27 -8.21
N ALA A 195 29.78 22.24 -7.93
CA ALA A 195 31.23 22.30 -7.85
C ALA A 195 31.89 21.75 -9.13
#